data_AF-A0A7S2LM46-F1
#
_entry.id   AF-A0A7S2LM46-F1
#
_cell.length_a   1.000
_cell.length_b   1.000
_cell.length_c   1.000
_cell.angle_alpha   90.00
_cell.angle_beta   90.00
_cell.angle_gamma   90.00
#
_symmetry.space_group_name_H-M   'P 1'
#
loop_
_entity.id
_entity.type
_entity.pdbx_description
1 polymer ?
#
loop_
_entity_poly.entity_id
_entity_poly.type
_entity_poly.pdbx_seq_one_letter_code
_entity_poly.pdbx_strand_id
1 'polypeptide(L)'
;YPYNENLVVDDHLIFAREDPNTGTLIKVACPASCGFSLDVRGGEYNPKSTPDGFFGLYDETSSICGSAIHNGIIDEAIGGFVDVVIERGSLVEEDGFVSPSFRYGINSDNLEANTTRLVSLTAGSDEVGVQTIGGAPISFLGDGCDFHDAMPSQEAKFGTPTGIGAFVNASLDDNVNFLVIADRNNHAIR
;
A
#
# COMPACT_ATOMS: atom_id res chain seq x y z
N TYR A 1 -4.10 14.75 -28.58
CA TYR A 1 -2.83 15.49 -28.42
C TYR A 1 -3.09 16.70 -27.53
N PRO A 2 -2.31 16.93 -26.46
CA PRO A 2 -1.33 16.02 -25.87
C PRO A 2 -1.47 15.87 -24.34
N TYR A 3 -0.97 14.74 -23.84
CA TYR A 3 -0.61 14.53 -22.44
C TYR A 3 0.76 15.17 -22.24
N ASN A 4 0.79 16.25 -21.46
CA ASN A 4 2.00 16.91 -21.00
C ASN A 4 1.73 17.59 -19.65
N GLU A 5 1.04 16.89 -18.76
CA GLU A 5 1.06 17.20 -17.34
C GLU A 5 2.33 16.61 -16.72
N ASN A 6 3.46 17.15 -17.19
CA ASN A 6 4.59 17.38 -16.33
C ASN A 6 4.23 18.61 -15.50
N LEU A 7 3.46 18.43 -14.42
CA LEU A 7 3.28 19.45 -13.40
C LEU A 7 4.56 19.50 -12.56
N VAL A 8 5.61 20.01 -13.20
CA VAL A 8 6.93 20.26 -12.62
C VAL A 8 6.77 21.40 -11.64
N VAL A 9 6.69 21.09 -10.36
CA VAL A 9 7.57 21.81 -9.43
C VAL A 9 8.94 21.22 -9.70
N ASP A 10 9.90 22.06 -10.10
CA ASP A 10 11.25 21.63 -10.45
C ASP A 10 11.95 21.13 -9.18
N ASP A 11 11.78 19.84 -8.90
CA ASP A 11 12.39 19.11 -7.80
C ASP A 11 13.76 18.51 -8.21
N HIS A 12 14.31 18.90 -9.36
CA HIS A 12 15.54 18.35 -9.94
C HIS A 12 15.51 16.82 -10.18
N LEU A 13 14.34 16.17 -10.10
CA LEU A 13 14.24 14.74 -10.39
C LEU A 13 14.24 14.52 -11.90
N ILE A 14 15.28 13.83 -12.40
CA ILE A 14 15.44 13.49 -13.82
C ILE A 14 14.62 12.25 -14.24
N PHE A 15 13.92 11.63 -13.29
CA PHE A 15 13.11 10.43 -13.49
C PHE A 15 11.63 10.76 -13.47
N ALA A 16 10.92 10.42 -14.55
CA ALA A 16 9.47 10.57 -14.62
C ALA A 16 8.79 9.82 -13.46
N ARG A 17 7.73 10.41 -12.89
CA ARG A 17 6.87 9.74 -11.90
C ARG A 17 5.95 8.73 -12.58
N GLU A 18 6.52 7.58 -12.93
CA GLU A 18 5.83 6.52 -13.68
C GLU A 18 5.07 5.52 -12.81
N ASP A 19 5.31 5.50 -11.50
CA ASP A 19 4.56 4.64 -10.59
C ASP A 19 3.38 5.41 -9.95
N PRO A 20 2.13 5.15 -10.37
CA PRO A 20 0.95 5.84 -9.84
C PRO A 20 0.68 5.49 -8.38
N ASN A 21 1.24 4.38 -7.87
CA ASN A 21 0.94 3.88 -6.53
C ASN A 21 1.84 4.51 -5.45
N THR A 22 2.90 5.23 -5.81
CA THR A 22 3.75 5.92 -4.84
C THR A 22 2.94 6.87 -3.96
N GLY A 23 3.11 6.75 -2.64
CA GLY A 23 2.37 7.50 -1.62
C GLY A 23 1.05 6.84 -1.19
N THR A 24 0.72 5.67 -1.74
CA THR A 24 -0.44 4.88 -1.29
C THR A 24 -0.22 4.42 0.15
N LEU A 25 -1.20 4.68 1.01
CA LEU A 25 -1.22 4.28 2.41
C LEU A 25 -2.05 3.00 2.58
N ILE A 26 -1.45 1.97 3.15
CA ILE A 26 -2.08 0.69 3.48
C ILE A 26 -2.04 0.54 5.00
N LYS A 27 -3.20 0.27 5.62
CA LYS A 27 -3.30 0.04 7.07
C LYS A 27 -3.40 -1.45 7.35
N VAL A 28 -2.52 -1.97 8.20
CA VAL A 28 -2.41 -3.40 8.49
C VAL A 28 -2.47 -3.63 9.99
N ALA A 29 -3.23 -4.64 10.41
CA ALA A 29 -3.20 -5.12 11.78
C ALA A 29 -2.30 -6.35 11.87
N CYS A 30 -1.25 -6.27 12.66
CA CYS A 30 -0.33 -7.36 12.95
C CYS A 30 -0.72 -8.03 14.28
N PRO A 31 -1.06 -9.33 14.28
CA PRO A 31 -1.34 -10.04 15.51
C PRO A 31 -0.06 -10.25 16.33
N ALA A 32 -0.23 -10.54 17.63
CA ALA A 32 0.86 -10.99 18.48
C ALA A 32 1.54 -12.24 17.89
N SER A 33 2.86 -12.35 18.07
CA SER A 33 3.70 -13.46 17.62
C SER A 33 3.72 -13.66 16.09
N CYS A 34 3.52 -12.59 15.31
CA CYS A 34 3.58 -12.63 13.86
C CYS A 34 5.02 -12.55 13.29
N GLY A 35 6.03 -12.34 14.14
CA GLY A 35 7.44 -12.07 13.75
C GLY A 35 8.31 -13.27 13.38
N PHE A 36 7.94 -14.49 13.81
CA PHE A 36 8.81 -15.65 13.72
C PHE A 36 8.86 -16.21 12.29
N SER A 37 10.01 -16.08 11.60
CA SER A 37 10.30 -16.59 10.25
C SER A 37 9.78 -15.73 9.09
N LEU A 38 9.99 -14.42 9.18
CA LEU A 38 9.64 -13.51 8.11
C LEU A 38 10.86 -13.08 7.30
N ASP A 39 10.73 -13.17 5.98
CA ASP A 39 11.66 -12.59 5.02
C ASP A 39 11.53 -11.06 5.08
N VAL A 40 12.61 -10.39 5.45
CA VAL A 40 12.67 -8.94 5.61
C VAL A 40 13.89 -8.46 4.84
N ARG A 41 13.67 -7.80 3.70
CA ARG A 41 14.74 -7.20 2.88
C ARG A 41 14.74 -5.70 3.06
N GLY A 42 15.92 -5.11 3.24
CA GLY A 42 16.10 -3.69 3.53
C GLY A 42 16.53 -3.47 4.97
N GLY A 43 16.10 -2.37 5.57
CA GLY A 43 16.50 -2.00 6.93
C GLY A 43 16.72 -0.51 7.07
N GLU A 44 17.86 -0.14 7.67
CA GLU A 44 18.14 1.26 7.99
C GLU A 44 18.41 2.06 6.72
N TYR A 45 17.57 3.06 6.48
CA TYR A 45 17.80 4.03 5.42
C TYR A 45 18.76 5.11 5.93
N ASN A 46 19.91 5.22 5.29
CA ASN A 46 20.92 6.24 5.57
C ASN A 46 20.91 7.24 4.41
N PRO A 47 20.20 8.36 4.54
CA PRO A 47 20.14 9.36 3.47
C PRO A 47 21.41 10.22 3.43
N LYS A 48 21.76 10.73 2.24
CA LYS A 48 22.90 11.64 2.01
C LYS A 48 22.69 13.03 2.60
N SER A 49 21.42 13.42 2.78
CA SER A 49 20.98 14.58 3.56
C SER A 49 20.08 14.07 4.69
N THR A 50 20.07 14.67 5.87
CA THR A 50 19.27 14.16 7.02
C THR A 50 17.88 14.79 7.04
N PRO A 51 16.82 14.18 6.48
CA PRO A 51 15.46 14.46 6.92
C PRO A 51 15.28 13.94 8.34
N ASP A 52 14.72 14.78 9.20
CA ASP A 52 14.44 14.45 10.58
C ASP A 52 13.44 13.28 10.65
N GLY A 53 13.88 12.15 11.21
CA GLY A 53 13.00 11.07 11.64
C GLY A 53 12.58 10.05 10.58
N PHE A 54 13.45 9.65 9.66
CA PHE A 54 13.18 8.50 8.78
C PHE A 54 13.64 7.17 9.42
N PHE A 55 12.74 6.16 9.38
CA PHE A 55 12.72 4.97 10.26
C PHE A 55 13.25 3.67 9.60
N GLY A 56 13.01 3.43 8.32
CA GLY A 56 13.54 2.25 7.62
C GLY A 56 12.81 1.98 6.31
N LEU A 57 13.53 1.50 5.29
CA LEU A 57 12.99 1.15 3.98
C LEU A 57 13.10 -0.36 3.79
N TYR A 58 12.03 -0.95 3.28
CA TYR A 58 11.93 -2.39 3.05
C TYR A 58 11.46 -2.68 1.64
N ASP A 59 11.86 -3.82 1.09
CA ASP A 59 11.36 -4.30 -0.19
C ASP A 59 9.86 -4.61 -0.11
N GLU A 60 9.10 -4.38 -1.19
CA GLU A 60 7.66 -4.69 -1.24
C GLU A 60 7.34 -6.18 -1.02
N THR A 61 8.33 -7.06 -1.23
CA THR A 61 8.22 -8.50 -0.95
C THR A 61 8.44 -8.85 0.52
N SER A 62 8.89 -7.90 1.35
CA SER A 62 9.14 -8.13 2.77
C SER A 62 7.86 -8.30 3.55
N SER A 63 7.89 -9.12 4.59
CA SER A 63 6.74 -9.22 5.49
C SER A 63 6.50 -7.94 6.26
N ILE A 64 5.30 -7.39 6.16
CA ILE A 64 4.90 -6.13 6.80
C ILE A 64 5.11 -6.17 8.33
N CYS A 65 4.67 -7.24 9.00
CA CYS A 65 4.79 -7.35 10.45
C CYS A 65 6.24 -7.55 10.90
N GLY A 66 7.03 -8.27 10.11
CA GLY A 66 8.45 -8.48 10.38
C GLY A 66 9.24 -7.18 10.21
N SER A 67 8.98 -6.46 9.12
CA SER A 67 9.52 -5.12 8.89
C SER A 67 9.10 -4.15 10.00
N ALA A 68 7.85 -4.22 10.49
CA ALA A 68 7.37 -3.35 11.56
C ALA A 68 8.06 -3.64 12.91
N ILE A 69 8.25 -4.90 13.27
CA ILE A 69 9.02 -5.30 14.47
C ILE A 69 10.49 -4.90 14.30
N HIS A 70 11.10 -5.19 13.15
CA HIS A 70 12.48 -4.82 12.83
C HIS A 70 12.71 -3.30 12.90
N ASN A 71 11.69 -2.52 12.53
CA ASN A 71 11.69 -1.06 12.62
C ASN A 71 11.32 -0.53 14.02
N GLY A 72 10.97 -1.42 14.97
CA GLY A 72 10.58 -1.04 16.34
C GLY A 72 9.23 -0.33 16.44
N ILE A 73 8.37 -0.47 15.43
CA ILE A 73 7.04 0.15 15.39
C ILE A 73 6.06 -0.58 16.30
N ILE A 74 6.12 -1.91 16.30
CA ILE A 74 5.29 -2.79 17.11
C ILE A 74 6.16 -3.76 17.90
N ASP A 75 5.64 -4.22 19.03
CA ASP A 75 6.26 -5.27 19.84
C ASP A 75 5.78 -6.65 19.37
N GLU A 76 6.69 -7.62 19.25
CA GLU A 76 6.35 -8.96 18.76
C GLU A 76 5.32 -9.68 19.65
N ALA A 77 5.40 -9.50 20.98
CA ALA A 77 4.52 -10.20 21.92
C ALA A 77 3.10 -9.59 21.96
N ILE A 78 2.95 -8.33 21.55
CA ILE A 78 1.67 -7.61 21.59
C ILE A 78 1.03 -7.51 20.20
N GLY A 79 1.82 -7.32 19.14
CA GLY A 79 1.34 -6.91 17.84
C GLY A 79 0.97 -5.42 17.80
N GLY A 80 0.18 -5.03 16.80
CA GLY A 80 -0.29 -3.64 16.68
C GLY A 80 -0.74 -3.27 15.27
N PHE A 81 -1.17 -2.02 15.12
CA PHE A 81 -1.51 -1.44 13.82
C PHE A 81 -0.28 -0.78 13.19
N VAL A 82 -0.14 -0.96 11.88
CA VAL A 82 0.98 -0.48 11.09
C VAL A 82 0.44 0.23 9.87
N ASP A 83 0.93 1.44 9.66
CA ASP A 83 0.69 2.22 8.47
C ASP A 83 1.87 1.98 7.50
N VAL A 84 1.58 1.54 6.29
CA VAL A 84 2.56 1.21 5.25
C VAL A 84 2.38 2.19 4.10
N VAL A 85 3.46 2.87 3.71
CA VAL A 85 3.46 3.78 2.56
C VAL A 85 4.32 3.20 1.46
N ILE A 86 3.78 3.15 0.24
CA ILE A 86 4.52 2.72 -0.94
C ILE A 86 5.47 3.85 -1.38
N GLU A 87 6.75 3.52 -1.43
CA GLU A 87 7.85 4.41 -1.79
C GLU A 87 8.49 4.01 -3.12
N ARG A 88 9.22 4.94 -3.72
CA ARG A 88 9.93 4.71 -4.98
C ARG A 88 11.27 4.02 -4.70
N GLY A 89 11.62 3.00 -5.48
CA GLY A 89 12.94 2.36 -5.39
C GLY A 89 14.11 3.32 -5.68
N SER A 90 13.89 4.32 -6.53
CA SER A 90 14.90 5.33 -6.90
C SER A 90 15.38 6.19 -5.72
N LEU A 91 14.66 6.22 -4.58
CA LEU A 91 15.10 6.91 -3.36
C LEU A 91 16.47 6.39 -2.86
N VAL A 92 16.79 5.12 -3.15
CA VAL A 92 18.07 4.51 -2.78
C VAL A 92 19.16 4.82 -3.80
N GLU A 93 18.82 4.98 -5.09
CA GLU A 93 19.84 5.25 -6.11
C GLU A 93 20.33 6.70 -6.09
N GLU A 94 19.44 7.65 -5.82
CA GLU A 94 19.77 9.08 -5.85
C GLU A 94 20.22 9.61 -4.47
N ASP A 95 19.52 9.26 -3.39
CA ASP A 95 19.54 10.03 -2.14
C ASP A 95 20.00 9.26 -0.88
N GLY A 96 20.38 7.99 -0.97
CA GLY A 96 20.84 7.24 0.21
C GLY A 96 21.36 5.85 -0.04
N PHE A 97 21.46 5.03 1.01
CA PHE A 97 21.64 3.59 0.92
C PHE A 97 20.85 2.90 2.04
N VAL A 98 20.32 1.71 1.76
CA VAL A 98 19.63 0.88 2.76
C VAL A 98 20.55 -0.26 3.17
N SER A 99 20.89 -0.31 4.45
CA SER A 99 21.76 -1.37 4.98
C SER A 99 20.94 -2.45 5.70
N PRO A 100 21.25 -3.74 5.50
CA PRO A 100 20.73 -4.80 6.34
C PRO A 100 21.21 -4.63 7.78
N SER A 101 20.39 -5.04 8.74
CA SER A 101 20.70 -4.94 10.16
C SER A 101 20.03 -6.03 10.98
N PHE A 102 20.50 -6.22 12.21
CA PHE A 102 19.81 -7.03 13.21
C PHE A 102 19.16 -6.12 14.24
N ARG A 103 17.83 -6.07 14.28
CA ARG A 103 17.05 -5.25 15.21
C ARG A 103 15.83 -5.99 15.73
N TYR A 104 15.54 -5.81 17.02
CA TYR A 104 14.38 -6.41 17.71
C TYR A 104 14.20 -7.91 17.46
N GLY A 105 15.31 -8.66 17.36
CA GLY A 105 15.30 -10.10 17.14
C GLY A 105 15.18 -10.54 15.67
N ILE A 106 15.04 -9.61 14.73
CA ILE A 106 14.91 -9.87 13.30
C ILE A 106 16.21 -9.48 12.59
N ASN A 107 16.70 -10.37 11.72
CA ASN A 107 17.79 -10.06 10.80
C ASN A 107 17.19 -9.68 9.44
N SER A 108 17.55 -8.52 8.91
CA SER A 108 17.16 -8.16 7.55
C SER A 108 18.24 -8.50 6.53
N ASP A 109 17.83 -8.74 5.29
CA ASP A 109 18.68 -9.00 4.13
C ASP A 109 18.87 -7.76 3.26
N ASN A 110 19.85 -7.81 2.35
CA ASN A 110 20.06 -6.72 1.40
C ASN A 110 18.85 -6.55 0.46
N LEU A 111 18.60 -5.31 0.04
CA LEU A 111 17.71 -5.05 -1.08
C LEU A 111 18.27 -5.66 -2.36
N GLU A 112 17.39 -6.03 -3.28
CA GLU A 112 17.81 -6.47 -4.61
C GLU A 112 18.29 -5.26 -5.44
N ALA A 113 19.24 -5.50 -6.34
CA ALA A 113 19.86 -4.44 -7.13
C ALA A 113 18.88 -3.69 -8.08
N ASN A 114 17.68 -4.25 -8.32
CA ASN A 114 16.66 -3.67 -9.19
C ASN A 114 15.33 -3.44 -8.46
N THR A 115 15.34 -3.27 -7.14
CA THR A 115 14.11 -3.00 -6.39
C THR A 115 13.50 -1.67 -6.86
N THR A 116 12.39 -1.75 -7.61
CA THR A 116 11.70 -0.58 -8.18
C THR A 116 10.71 0.07 -7.20
N ARG A 117 10.31 -0.68 -6.17
CA ARG A 117 9.31 -0.28 -5.18
C ARG A 117 9.78 -0.66 -3.79
N LEU A 118 9.65 0.28 -2.88
CA LEU A 118 9.97 0.11 -1.47
C LEU A 118 8.74 0.43 -0.63
N VAL A 119 8.81 0.10 0.65
CA VAL A 119 7.81 0.50 1.62
C VAL A 119 8.47 1.14 2.83
N SER A 120 7.87 2.23 3.30
CA SER A 120 8.15 2.82 4.61
C SER A 120 7.00 2.46 5.55
N LEU A 121 7.31 2.33 6.84
CA LEU A 121 6.32 1.93 7.86
C LEU A 121 6.32 2.92 9.02
N THR A 122 5.14 3.18 9.57
CA THR A 122 4.93 3.97 10.78
C THR A 122 3.89 3.31 11.69
N ALA A 123 3.82 3.77 12.94
CA ALA A 123 2.80 3.30 13.88
C ALA A 123 1.41 3.67 13.37
N GLY A 124 0.58 2.64 13.16
CA GLY A 124 -0.81 2.82 12.77
C GLY A 124 -1.65 3.21 13.98
N SER A 125 -2.76 3.89 13.70
CA SER A 125 -3.80 4.18 14.69
C SER A 125 -4.82 3.05 14.75
N ASP A 126 -5.36 2.80 15.94
CA ASP A 126 -6.53 1.93 16.18
C ASP A 126 -7.87 2.64 15.88
N GLU A 127 -7.83 3.87 15.37
CA GLU A 127 -9.01 4.60 14.95
C GLU A 127 -9.69 3.96 13.74
N VAL A 128 -11.00 3.77 13.85
CA VAL A 128 -11.83 3.28 12.76
C VAL A 128 -12.02 4.41 11.73
N GLY A 129 -11.30 4.30 10.62
CA GLY A 129 -11.47 5.17 9.45
C GLY A 129 -12.46 4.61 8.44
N VAL A 130 -13.07 5.49 7.64
CA VAL A 130 -13.88 5.12 6.48
C VAL A 130 -13.08 5.42 5.22
N GLN A 131 -13.00 4.44 4.31
CA GLN A 131 -12.35 4.60 3.00
C GLN A 131 -13.29 4.15 1.88
N THR A 132 -13.14 4.78 0.72
CA THR A 132 -13.86 4.39 -0.49
C THR A 132 -13.08 3.30 -1.22
N ILE A 133 -13.62 2.08 -1.21
CA ILE A 133 -13.01 0.90 -1.87
C ILE A 133 -13.51 0.67 -3.30
N GLY A 134 -14.54 1.41 -3.72
CA GLY A 134 -15.12 1.34 -5.05
C GLY A 134 -16.16 2.44 -5.25
N GLY A 135 -16.41 2.80 -6.51
CA GLY A 135 -17.31 3.90 -6.84
C GLY A 135 -16.55 5.14 -7.30
N ALA A 136 -16.72 5.50 -8.56
CA ALA A 136 -16.21 6.74 -9.13
C ALA A 136 -16.97 7.93 -8.54
N PRO A 137 -16.26 9.01 -8.16
CA PRO A 137 -16.92 10.21 -7.67
C PRO A 137 -17.82 10.80 -8.75
N ILE A 138 -19.02 11.21 -8.37
CA ILE A 138 -19.93 11.97 -9.23
C ILE A 138 -19.72 13.46 -8.97
N SER A 139 -19.62 14.26 -10.03
CA SER A 139 -19.65 15.71 -9.89
C SER A 139 -21.07 16.18 -9.58
N PHE A 140 -21.21 17.37 -9.01
CA PHE A 140 -22.52 17.96 -8.68
C PHE A 140 -23.45 18.14 -9.90
N LEU A 141 -22.89 18.12 -11.11
CA LEU A 141 -23.58 18.24 -12.40
C LEU A 141 -23.69 16.91 -13.16
N GLY A 142 -23.07 15.85 -12.64
CA GLY A 142 -23.10 14.51 -13.24
C GLY A 142 -24.37 13.76 -12.86
N ASP A 143 -24.87 12.93 -13.79
CA ASP A 143 -25.94 11.99 -13.48
C ASP A 143 -25.38 10.87 -12.59
N GLY A 144 -25.84 10.83 -11.34
CA GLY A 144 -25.46 9.81 -10.37
C GLY A 144 -26.15 8.47 -10.55
N CYS A 145 -27.04 8.34 -11.54
CA CYS A 145 -27.85 7.15 -11.78
C CYS A 145 -27.25 6.20 -12.84
N ASP A 146 -25.96 6.35 -13.16
CA ASP A 146 -25.24 5.58 -14.16
C ASP A 146 -24.52 4.36 -13.55
N PHE A 147 -24.19 3.37 -14.37
CA PHE A 147 -23.51 2.14 -13.97
C PHE A 147 -22.40 1.80 -14.96
N HIS A 148 -21.23 1.43 -14.44
CA HIS A 148 -20.06 1.19 -15.27
C HIS A 148 -19.14 0.21 -14.57
N ASP A 149 -18.85 -0.92 -15.22
CA ASP A 149 -17.81 -1.83 -14.76
C ASP A 149 -16.45 -1.26 -15.13
N ALA A 150 -15.54 -1.18 -14.17
CA ALA A 150 -14.19 -0.70 -14.39
C ALA A 150 -13.20 -1.44 -13.51
N MET A 151 -11.93 -1.33 -13.88
CA MET A 151 -10.80 -1.74 -13.06
C MET A 151 -9.78 -0.61 -13.09
N PRO A 152 -9.38 -0.05 -11.93
CA PRO A 152 -9.67 -0.51 -10.56
C PRO A 152 -11.11 -0.20 -10.10
N SER A 153 -11.56 -0.82 -8.99
CA SER A 153 -12.95 -0.70 -8.50
C SER A 153 -13.39 0.74 -8.19
N GLN A 154 -12.44 1.64 -7.92
CA GLN A 154 -12.68 3.06 -7.70
C GLN A 154 -13.13 3.80 -8.96
N GLU A 155 -12.96 3.22 -10.16
CA GLU A 155 -13.49 3.78 -11.41
C GLU A 155 -14.88 3.22 -11.77
N ALA A 156 -15.35 2.20 -11.04
CA ALA A 156 -16.66 1.60 -11.29
C ALA A 156 -17.77 2.56 -10.84
N LYS A 157 -18.90 2.59 -11.53
CA LYS A 157 -20.09 3.32 -11.07
C LYS A 157 -21.16 2.34 -10.62
N PHE A 158 -21.79 2.65 -9.49
CA PHE A 158 -22.90 1.89 -8.93
C PHE A 158 -24.16 2.75 -8.92
N GLY A 159 -25.24 2.25 -9.51
CA GLY A 159 -26.50 3.00 -9.63
C GLY A 159 -27.26 3.06 -8.31
N THR A 160 -27.32 1.96 -7.55
CA THR A 160 -27.74 1.90 -6.14
C THR A 160 -27.29 0.56 -5.53
N PRO A 161 -26.13 0.50 -4.85
CA PRO A 161 -25.71 -0.71 -4.16
C PRO A 161 -26.64 -0.96 -2.96
N THR A 162 -27.28 -2.13 -2.92
CA THR A 162 -28.28 -2.49 -1.88
C THR A 162 -27.94 -3.74 -1.10
N GLY A 163 -26.99 -4.53 -1.58
CA GLY A 163 -26.51 -5.72 -0.91
C GLY A 163 -25.03 -5.92 -1.18
N ILE A 164 -24.34 -6.47 -0.19
CA ILE A 164 -22.93 -6.82 -0.25
C ILE A 164 -22.77 -8.23 0.32
N GLY A 165 -22.01 -9.07 -0.36
CA GLY A 165 -21.76 -10.45 0.05
C GLY A 165 -20.29 -10.80 -0.20
N ALA A 166 -19.59 -11.22 0.85
CA ALA A 166 -18.24 -11.76 0.71
C ALA A 166 -18.35 -13.29 0.51
N PHE A 167 -17.74 -13.78 -0.56
CA PHE A 167 -17.61 -15.20 -0.83
C PHE A 167 -16.17 -15.62 -0.63
N VAL A 168 -15.92 -16.21 0.53
CA VAL A 168 -14.73 -17.01 0.78
C VAL A 168 -15.04 -18.40 0.24
N ASN A 169 -14.19 -18.93 -0.65
CA ASN A 169 -14.29 -20.28 -1.24
C ASN A 169 -15.15 -20.45 -2.53
N ALA A 170 -15.23 -19.42 -3.40
CA ALA A 170 -15.97 -19.51 -4.67
C ALA A 170 -15.15 -20.04 -5.88
N SER A 171 -13.84 -20.30 -5.72
CA SER A 171 -12.97 -20.77 -6.82
C SER A 171 -12.38 -22.15 -6.53
N LEU A 172 -12.29 -22.99 -7.57
CA LEU A 172 -11.64 -24.31 -7.54
C LEU A 172 -10.10 -24.23 -7.62
N ASP A 173 -9.54 -23.05 -7.92
CA ASP A 173 -8.11 -22.78 -7.86
C ASP A 173 -7.84 -21.52 -7.01
N ASP A 174 -6.98 -21.71 -6.00
CA ASP A 174 -6.16 -20.78 -5.23
C ASP A 174 -6.75 -19.44 -4.72
N ASN A 175 -7.16 -19.43 -3.44
CA ASN A 175 -7.08 -18.26 -2.53
C ASN A 175 -7.68 -16.91 -3.00
N VAL A 176 -8.57 -16.87 -3.99
CA VAL A 176 -9.24 -15.64 -4.40
C VAL A 176 -10.51 -15.42 -3.57
N ASN A 177 -10.56 -14.29 -2.87
CA ASN A 177 -11.76 -13.84 -2.15
C ASN A 177 -12.56 -12.89 -3.04
N PHE A 178 -13.86 -13.15 -3.20
CA PHE A 178 -14.74 -12.28 -3.99
C PHE A 178 -15.62 -11.45 -3.07
N LEU A 179 -15.68 -10.15 -3.34
CA LEU A 179 -16.70 -9.27 -2.80
C LEU A 179 -17.73 -9.01 -3.90
N VAL A 180 -18.97 -9.36 -3.63
CA VAL A 180 -20.07 -9.27 -4.58
C VAL A 180 -21.04 -8.19 -4.14
N ILE A 181 -21.48 -7.35 -5.08
CA ILE A 181 -22.35 -6.21 -4.86
C ILE A 181 -23.63 -6.37 -5.68
N ALA A 182 -24.79 -6.31 -5.01
CA ALA A 182 -26.09 -6.25 -5.66
C ALA A 182 -26.46 -4.80 -5.95
N ASP A 183 -26.43 -4.42 -7.24
CA ASP A 183 -26.80 -3.09 -7.70
C ASP A 183 -28.24 -3.08 -8.23
N ARG A 184 -29.13 -2.43 -7.47
CA ARG A 184 -30.57 -2.47 -7.71
C ARG A 184 -30.96 -1.84 -9.04
N ASN A 185 -30.40 -0.68 -9.37
CA ASN A 185 -30.81 0.07 -10.56
C ASN A 185 -30.11 -0.41 -11.83
N ASN A 186 -28.98 -1.12 -11.69
CA ASN A 186 -28.32 -1.81 -12.79
C ASN A 186 -28.86 -3.24 -13.02
N HIS A 187 -29.71 -3.76 -12.13
CA HIS A 187 -30.24 -5.14 -12.19
C HIS A 187 -29.17 -6.23 -12.34
N ALA A 188 -27.98 -6.02 -11.77
CA ALA A 188 -26.88 -6.98 -11.84
C ALA A 188 -26.22 -7.21 -10.49
N ILE A 189 -25.63 -8.40 -10.38
CA ILE A 189 -24.74 -8.80 -9.29
C ILE A 189 -23.31 -8.68 -9.86
N ARG A 190 -22.50 -7.82 -9.26
CA ARG A 190 -21.13 -7.49 -9.69
C ARG A 190 -20.11 -8.08 -8.73
#